data_AF-A0A7G9KZN8-F1
#
_entry.id   AF-A0A7G9KZN8-F1
#
_cell.length_a   1.000
_cell.length_b   1.000
_cell.length_c   1.000
_cell.angle_alpha   90.00
_cell.angle_beta   90.00
_cell.angle_gamma   90.00
#
_symmetry.space_group_name_H-M   'P 1'
#
loop_
_entity.id
_entity.type
_entity.pdbx_description
1 polymer ?
#
loop_
_entity_poly.entity_id
_entity_poly.type
_entity_poly.pdbx_seq_one_letter_code
_entity_poly.pdbx_strand_id
1 'polypeptide(L)'
;MKLIGWAIALAAAMATPAAAQQTAADQPATAQQAAEPAAAPAADAAAPTAGDPAAATTSATADTPVASPYAYMAPAPGYGVPVPGATGTQKQVTEVGRQAAAFHDFWLLLLCAAISVFVLGLLLYTIVRYRRSAHPVPTRTSHNTTIEVIWTVVPVLILVAIAIPSIGLLREQYSFPKADVTIKVIGNQWYWTYQYPDNGDFEIVSNILKEPNDPTLKPGDRFRTDKDGPPLLAVDERIVIPAGKVVKFIVTSNDVIHSFAVPAFWSKIDANPGQLNETWVKVDRPGVYFGQCSELCGARHGYMPIAVEVVPPERFAAWVASKGGTMPGPKPVANPAETLRAIAKPAAAPQGAAPAEAQPNPPTPSVADRATAQN
;
A
#
# COMPACT_ATOMS: atom_id res chain seq x y z
N MET A 1 46.98 -16.69 -22.53
CA MET A 1 46.58 -17.91 -21.78
C MET A 1 45.72 -17.44 -20.62
N LYS A 2 44.39 -17.47 -20.77
CA LYS A 2 43.49 -18.58 -20.41
C LYS A 2 43.52 -18.84 -18.88
N LEU A 3 42.43 -18.45 -18.18
CA LEU A 3 41.38 -19.35 -17.63
C LEU A 3 41.80 -19.85 -16.23
N ILE A 4 41.05 -19.73 -15.12
CA ILE A 4 39.76 -20.33 -14.76
C ILE A 4 39.42 -19.81 -13.34
N GLY A 5 38.13 -19.63 -13.01
CA GLY A 5 37.74 -19.56 -11.59
C GLY A 5 36.34 -19.05 -11.29
N TRP A 6 35.30 -19.52 -11.98
CA TRP A 6 33.91 -19.33 -11.54
C TRP A 6 33.13 -20.64 -11.68
N ALA A 7 32.87 -21.28 -10.55
CA ALA A 7 31.87 -22.32 -10.38
C ALA A 7 31.51 -22.37 -8.89
N ILE A 8 30.25 -22.08 -8.57
CA ILE A 8 29.39 -22.63 -7.49
C ILE A 8 28.21 -21.66 -7.37
N ALA A 9 27.09 -22.02 -8.02
CA ALA A 9 25.73 -21.63 -7.64
C ALA A 9 24.73 -22.26 -8.63
N LEU A 10 24.61 -23.58 -8.61
CA LEU A 10 23.47 -24.26 -9.24
C LEU A 10 23.22 -25.61 -8.55
N ALA A 11 22.63 -25.54 -7.35
CA ALA A 11 22.12 -26.71 -6.64
C ALA A 11 21.06 -26.27 -5.62
N ALA A 12 19.88 -25.86 -6.08
CA ALA A 12 18.65 -25.81 -5.27
C ALA A 12 17.42 -25.52 -6.15
N ALA A 13 17.07 -26.42 -7.08
CA ALA A 13 15.80 -26.34 -7.80
C ALA A 13 15.39 -27.70 -8.36
N MET A 14 15.31 -28.74 -7.55
CA MET A 14 14.68 -30.02 -7.93
C MET A 14 14.11 -30.70 -6.67
N ALA A 15 12.87 -30.38 -6.30
CA ALA A 15 11.98 -31.26 -5.54
C ALA A 15 10.56 -30.66 -5.47
N THR A 16 9.71 -31.04 -6.42
CA THR A 16 8.25 -31.08 -6.24
C THR A 16 7.79 -32.50 -6.50
N PRO A 17 6.98 -33.09 -5.61
CA PRO A 17 6.03 -34.10 -6.01
C PRO A 17 4.59 -33.62 -5.83
N ALA A 18 3.85 -33.76 -6.92
CA ALA A 18 2.53 -34.38 -7.04
C ALA A 18 1.37 -33.97 -6.10
N ALA A 19 0.34 -33.48 -6.78
CA ALA A 19 -1.09 -33.54 -6.50
C ALA A 19 -1.58 -34.61 -5.51
N ALA A 20 -2.46 -34.18 -4.61
CA ALA A 20 -3.45 -35.02 -3.96
C ALA A 20 -4.85 -34.43 -4.22
N GLN A 21 -5.67 -35.18 -4.95
CA GLN A 21 -7.12 -34.98 -5.05
C GLN A 21 -7.76 -35.31 -3.70
N GLN A 22 -8.56 -34.41 -3.17
CA GLN A 22 -9.47 -34.69 -2.07
C GLN A 22 -10.91 -34.54 -2.56
N THR A 23 -11.61 -35.66 -2.50
CA THR A 23 -13.04 -35.84 -2.75
C THR A 23 -13.87 -34.99 -1.79
N ALA A 24 -14.79 -34.21 -2.35
CA ALA A 24 -15.83 -33.52 -1.61
C ALA A 24 -16.80 -34.55 -0.99
N ALA A 25 -17.02 -34.43 0.31
CA ALA A 25 -18.12 -35.10 1.01
C ALA A 25 -19.03 -34.00 1.58
N ASP A 26 -20.32 -34.11 1.22
CA ASP A 26 -21.43 -33.33 1.75
C ASP A 26 -21.45 -33.32 3.29
N GLN A 27 -21.62 -32.15 3.89
CA GLN A 27 -22.38 -31.99 5.13
C GLN A 27 -23.10 -30.63 5.17
N PRO A 28 -24.30 -30.60 5.80
CA PRO A 28 -25.33 -29.61 5.52
C PRO A 28 -25.14 -28.28 6.27
N ALA A 29 -25.64 -27.22 5.63
CA ALA A 29 -25.71 -25.87 6.17
C ALA A 29 -26.60 -25.80 7.42
N THR A 30 -26.01 -25.47 8.57
CA THR A 30 -26.72 -24.95 9.73
C THR A 30 -26.79 -23.43 9.63
N ALA A 31 -27.99 -22.93 9.32
CA ALA A 31 -28.33 -21.53 9.41
C ALA A 31 -28.29 -21.10 10.88
N GLN A 32 -27.42 -20.14 11.21
CA GLN A 32 -27.40 -19.51 12.52
C GLN A 32 -27.94 -18.08 12.38
N GLN A 33 -29.16 -17.89 12.91
CA GLN A 33 -29.88 -16.62 12.99
C GLN A 33 -29.00 -15.53 13.61
N ALA A 34 -28.81 -14.44 12.87
CA ALA A 34 -28.30 -13.21 13.43
C ALA A 34 -29.40 -12.56 14.28
N ALA A 35 -29.13 -12.40 15.58
CA ALA A 35 -29.98 -11.67 16.49
C ALA A 35 -29.89 -10.16 16.20
N GLU A 36 -31.06 -9.55 16.05
CA GLU A 36 -31.29 -8.12 15.86
C GLU A 36 -31.08 -7.37 17.20
N PRO A 37 -30.31 -6.26 17.24
CA PRO A 37 -30.34 -5.38 18.40
C PRO A 37 -31.53 -4.41 18.31
N ALA A 38 -32.38 -4.52 19.32
CA ALA A 38 -33.57 -3.72 19.54
C ALA A 38 -33.30 -2.20 19.58
N ALA A 39 -34.24 -1.45 19.00
CA ALA A 39 -34.37 -0.01 19.11
C ALA A 39 -34.72 0.42 20.54
N ALA A 40 -34.20 1.59 20.94
CA ALA A 40 -34.71 2.38 22.06
C ALA A 40 -34.94 3.84 21.58
N PRO A 41 -35.92 4.56 22.17
CA PRO A 41 -36.79 5.46 21.43
C PRO A 41 -36.31 6.92 21.36
N ALA A 42 -36.87 7.61 20.38
CA ALA A 42 -36.84 9.06 20.21
C ALA A 42 -37.52 9.79 21.39
N ALA A 43 -37.01 10.98 21.70
CA ALA A 43 -37.72 11.99 22.47
C ALA A 43 -37.69 13.32 21.70
N ASP A 44 -38.87 13.94 21.67
CA ASP A 44 -39.30 15.03 20.82
C ASP A 44 -38.61 16.38 21.01
N ALA A 45 -38.70 17.15 19.93
CA ALA A 45 -38.43 18.58 19.86
C ALA A 45 -39.42 19.42 20.68
N ALA A 46 -38.92 20.53 21.23
CA ALA A 46 -39.73 21.69 21.57
C ALA A 46 -38.91 22.99 21.48
N ALA A 47 -39.24 23.81 20.48
CA ALA A 47 -39.19 25.28 20.52
C ALA A 47 -40.65 25.76 20.74
N PRO A 48 -41.00 27.04 21.02
CA PRO A 48 -40.28 28.30 20.82
C PRO A 48 -40.31 29.24 22.06
N THR A 49 -39.72 30.45 22.07
CA THR A 49 -40.43 31.71 21.75
C THR A 49 -39.49 32.92 21.62
N ALA A 50 -39.98 33.91 20.86
CA ALA A 50 -39.36 35.19 20.52
C ALA A 50 -39.25 36.19 21.69
N GLY A 51 -38.21 37.02 21.64
CA GLY A 51 -38.05 38.25 22.41
C GLY A 51 -37.31 39.30 21.57
N ASP A 52 -37.93 40.47 21.44
CA ASP A 52 -37.53 41.64 20.64
C ASP A 52 -36.31 42.43 21.21
N PRO A 53 -35.74 43.39 20.46
CA PRO A 53 -34.33 43.78 20.54
C PRO A 53 -34.06 45.05 21.36
N ALA A 54 -32.89 45.15 22.01
CA ALA A 54 -32.23 46.44 22.26
C ALA A 54 -30.78 46.31 22.78
N ALA A 55 -29.96 47.24 22.27
CA ALA A 55 -28.71 47.78 22.81
C ALA A 55 -27.42 46.96 22.65
N ALA A 56 -26.64 47.43 21.68
CA ALA A 56 -25.27 47.04 21.39
C ALA A 56 -24.27 47.48 22.48
N THR A 57 -23.38 46.55 22.83
CA THR A 57 -22.07 46.84 23.42
C THR A 57 -21.05 46.00 22.68
N THR A 58 -20.30 46.64 21.79
CA THR A 58 -19.21 46.03 21.01
C THR A 58 -18.03 45.73 21.93
N SER A 59 -17.99 44.52 22.45
CA SER A 59 -16.77 43.90 22.98
C SER A 59 -16.13 43.14 21.82
N ALA A 60 -15.01 43.63 21.30
CA ALA A 60 -14.24 42.95 20.27
C ALA A 60 -13.68 41.63 20.81
N THR A 61 -14.45 40.56 20.68
CA THR A 61 -13.90 39.21 20.67
C THR A 61 -13.04 39.09 19.43
N ALA A 62 -11.76 38.78 19.62
CA ALA A 62 -10.91 38.32 18.54
C ALA A 62 -11.58 37.08 17.94
N ASP A 63 -12.29 37.27 16.84
CA ASP A 63 -12.80 36.19 16.02
C ASP A 63 -11.59 35.41 15.53
N THR A 64 -11.29 34.30 16.21
CA THR A 64 -10.53 33.21 15.63
C THR A 64 -11.21 32.90 14.30
N PRO A 65 -10.54 33.04 13.15
CA PRO A 65 -11.18 32.77 11.88
C PRO A 65 -11.65 31.33 11.93
N VAL A 66 -12.97 31.12 11.89
CA VAL A 66 -13.55 29.80 11.67
C VAL A 66 -12.96 29.34 10.34
N ALA A 67 -12.06 28.35 10.39
CA ALA A 67 -11.35 27.88 9.23
C ALA A 67 -12.39 27.49 8.18
N SER A 68 -12.37 28.18 7.04
CA SER A 68 -13.21 27.82 5.89
C SER A 68 -13.00 26.33 5.61
N PRO A 69 -14.08 25.54 5.37
CA PRO A 69 -13.93 24.13 5.07
C PRO A 69 -12.95 23.96 3.91
N TYR A 70 -11.97 23.08 4.09
CA TYR A 70 -10.94 22.85 3.08
C TYR A 70 -11.58 22.39 1.77
N ALA A 71 -11.35 23.16 0.70
CA ALA A 71 -11.87 22.85 -0.62
C ALA A 71 -10.93 21.90 -1.38
N TYR A 72 -11.36 20.65 -1.49
CA TYR A 72 -10.66 19.61 -2.24
C TYR A 72 -10.51 19.96 -3.74
N MET A 73 -9.38 19.60 -4.33
CA MET A 73 -9.09 19.82 -5.75
C MET A 73 -9.94 18.91 -6.65
N ALA A 74 -10.33 19.37 -7.84
CA ALA A 74 -10.87 18.46 -8.84
C ALA A 74 -9.73 17.62 -9.48
N PRO A 75 -9.95 16.32 -9.77
CA PRO A 75 -8.99 15.52 -10.52
C PRO A 75 -8.70 16.09 -11.91
N ALA A 76 -7.44 16.00 -12.34
CA ALA A 76 -7.02 16.42 -13.66
C ALA A 76 -7.10 15.24 -14.66
N PRO A 77 -7.60 15.45 -15.89
CA PRO A 77 -7.61 14.40 -16.91
C PRO A 77 -6.21 13.83 -17.16
N GLY A 78 -6.11 12.49 -17.23
CA GLY A 78 -4.89 11.77 -17.62
C GLY A 78 -3.80 11.64 -16.54
N TYR A 79 -4.05 12.08 -15.31
CA TYR A 79 -3.12 11.91 -14.18
C TYR A 79 -3.84 11.25 -13.01
N GLY A 80 -3.25 10.19 -12.45
CA GLY A 80 -3.75 9.57 -11.23
C GLY A 80 -5.11 8.88 -11.36
N VAL A 81 -5.63 8.72 -12.58
CA VAL A 81 -6.89 8.04 -12.90
C VAL A 81 -6.68 7.09 -14.07
N PRO A 82 -7.42 5.96 -14.13
CA PRO A 82 -7.46 5.14 -15.34
C PRO A 82 -8.10 5.91 -16.49
N VAL A 83 -7.62 5.68 -17.71
CA VAL A 83 -8.13 6.31 -18.94
C VAL A 83 -8.85 5.26 -19.79
N PRO A 84 -10.09 5.50 -20.24
CA PRO A 84 -10.83 4.55 -21.07
C PRO A 84 -10.04 4.10 -22.31
N GLY A 85 -9.92 2.79 -22.51
CA GLY A 85 -9.22 2.20 -23.65
C GLY A 85 -7.68 2.25 -23.59
N ALA A 86 -7.09 2.84 -22.55
CA ALA A 86 -5.65 2.80 -22.37
C ALA A 86 -5.17 1.38 -21.99
N THR A 87 -4.07 0.93 -22.58
CA THR A 87 -3.51 -0.42 -22.42
C THR A 87 -2.20 -0.45 -21.61
N GLY A 88 -1.67 0.72 -21.27
CA GLY A 88 -0.41 0.85 -20.53
C GLY A 88 -0.61 1.15 -19.05
N THR A 89 0.51 1.39 -18.36
CA THR A 89 0.51 1.86 -16.96
C THR A 89 -0.07 3.28 -16.88
N GLN A 90 -0.59 3.66 -15.70
CA GLN A 90 -0.94 5.06 -15.47
C GLN A 90 0.30 5.94 -15.62
N LYS A 91 0.10 7.21 -15.96
CA LYS A 91 1.21 8.18 -16.05
C LYS A 91 1.92 8.30 -14.70
N GLN A 92 3.21 8.01 -14.70
CA GLN A 92 4.04 8.01 -13.50
C GLN A 92 4.48 9.42 -13.10
N VAL A 93 4.30 9.77 -11.82
CA VAL A 93 4.62 11.10 -11.29
C VAL A 93 5.74 11.10 -10.25
N THR A 94 6.24 9.93 -9.86
CA THR A 94 7.44 9.77 -9.03
C THR A 94 8.65 9.44 -9.91
N GLU A 95 9.86 9.70 -9.40
CA GLU A 95 11.10 9.34 -10.10
C GLU A 95 11.25 7.83 -10.24
N VAL A 96 11.13 7.10 -9.14
CA VAL A 96 11.09 5.63 -9.10
C VAL A 96 10.06 5.08 -10.10
N GLY A 97 8.86 5.66 -10.13
CA GLY A 97 7.81 5.22 -11.05
C GLY A 97 8.16 5.44 -12.52
N ARG A 98 8.76 6.58 -12.87
CA ARG A 98 9.21 6.83 -14.27
C ARG A 98 10.27 5.83 -14.70
N GLN A 99 11.25 5.55 -13.85
CA GLN A 99 12.29 4.56 -14.14
C GLN A 99 11.70 3.16 -14.28
N ALA A 100 10.79 2.78 -13.38
CA ALA A 100 10.14 1.48 -13.39
C ALA A 100 9.23 1.27 -14.59
N ALA A 101 8.44 2.28 -14.97
CA ALA A 101 7.62 2.23 -16.19
C ALA A 101 8.49 2.15 -17.44
N ALA A 102 9.59 2.91 -17.53
CA ALA A 102 10.51 2.81 -18.67
C ALA A 102 11.15 1.42 -18.76
N PHE A 103 11.56 0.84 -17.62
CA PHE A 103 12.10 -0.51 -17.54
C PHE A 103 11.08 -1.57 -17.97
N HIS A 104 9.83 -1.45 -17.50
CA HIS A 104 8.73 -2.32 -17.87
C HIS A 104 8.39 -2.21 -19.36
N ASP A 105 8.12 -1.00 -19.85
CA ASP A 105 7.54 -0.76 -21.18
C ASP A 105 8.56 -0.96 -22.31
N PHE A 106 9.75 -0.39 -22.18
CA PHE A 106 10.73 -0.39 -23.28
C PHE A 106 11.67 -1.59 -23.27
N TRP A 107 11.75 -2.30 -22.15
CA TRP A 107 12.73 -3.36 -22.00
C TRP A 107 12.10 -4.71 -21.72
N LEU A 108 11.35 -4.86 -20.62
CA LEU A 108 10.73 -6.14 -20.29
C LEU A 108 9.65 -6.53 -21.30
N LEU A 109 8.70 -5.64 -21.61
CA LEU A 109 7.64 -5.93 -22.57
C LEU A 109 8.19 -6.20 -23.98
N LEU A 110 9.17 -5.42 -24.43
CA LEU A 110 9.78 -5.62 -25.75
C LEU A 110 10.52 -6.97 -25.83
N LEU A 111 11.27 -7.33 -24.78
CA LEU A 111 11.96 -8.61 -24.69
C LEU A 111 10.97 -9.78 -24.68
N CYS A 112 9.93 -9.71 -23.86
CA CYS A 112 8.86 -10.71 -23.82
C CYS A 112 8.20 -10.86 -25.20
N ALA A 113 7.84 -9.75 -25.84
CA ALA A 113 7.27 -9.77 -27.18
C ALA A 113 8.21 -10.42 -28.21
N ALA A 114 9.51 -10.10 -28.17
CA ALA A 114 10.50 -10.70 -29.08
C ALA A 114 10.62 -12.22 -28.89
N ILE A 115 10.68 -12.70 -27.63
CA ILE A 115 10.72 -14.13 -27.32
C ILE A 115 9.40 -14.81 -27.75
N SER A 116 8.25 -14.20 -27.46
CA SER A 116 6.94 -14.73 -27.85
C SER A 116 6.80 -14.83 -29.37
N VAL A 117 7.24 -13.82 -30.13
CA VAL A 117 7.23 -13.85 -31.60
C VAL A 117 8.19 -14.91 -32.13
N PHE A 118 9.38 -15.06 -31.52
CA PHE A 118 10.32 -16.11 -31.89
C PHE A 118 9.73 -17.51 -31.70
N VAL A 119 9.14 -17.78 -30.53
CA VAL A 119 8.48 -19.07 -30.24
C VAL A 119 7.29 -19.30 -31.16
N LEU A 120 6.45 -18.29 -31.38
CA LEU A 120 5.32 -18.37 -32.31
C LEU A 120 5.81 -18.66 -33.75
N GLY A 121 6.88 -18.00 -34.19
CA GLY A 121 7.49 -18.22 -35.49
C GLY A 121 8.00 -19.66 -35.66
N LEU A 122 8.68 -20.20 -34.65
CA LEU A 122 9.11 -21.60 -34.65
C LEU A 122 7.92 -22.56 -34.67
N LEU A 123 6.85 -22.27 -33.93
CA LEU A 123 5.65 -23.08 -33.91
C LEU A 123 4.95 -23.06 -35.29
N LEU A 124 4.77 -21.89 -35.89
CA LEU A 124 4.20 -21.76 -37.23
C LEU A 124 5.07 -22.46 -38.29
N TYR A 125 6.40 -22.31 -38.18
CA TYR A 125 7.34 -23.00 -39.04
C TYR A 125 7.20 -24.52 -38.90
N THR A 126 7.13 -25.05 -37.67
CA THR A 126 7.00 -26.48 -37.46
C THR A 126 5.66 -27.02 -37.99
N ILE A 127 4.56 -26.31 -37.76
CA ILE A 127 3.23 -26.65 -38.30
C ILE A 127 3.27 -26.71 -39.83
N VAL A 128 3.84 -25.71 -40.50
CA VAL A 128 3.83 -25.65 -41.97
C VAL A 128 4.83 -26.64 -42.57
N ARG A 129 6.06 -26.72 -42.04
CA ARG A 129 7.17 -27.49 -42.63
C ARG A 129 7.10 -28.97 -42.31
N TYR A 130 6.67 -29.34 -41.10
CA TYR A 130 6.70 -30.72 -40.61
C TYR A 130 5.31 -31.37 -40.50
N ARG A 131 4.26 -30.76 -41.09
CA ARG A 131 2.96 -31.44 -41.26
C ARG A 131 3.11 -32.74 -42.04
N ARG A 132 2.25 -33.72 -41.74
CA ARG A 132 2.25 -35.06 -42.37
C ARG A 132 2.30 -35.04 -43.90
N SER A 133 1.60 -34.10 -44.54
CA SER A 133 1.59 -33.99 -46.01
C SER A 133 2.90 -33.50 -46.61
N ALA A 134 3.67 -32.67 -45.90
CA ALA A 134 4.95 -32.12 -46.36
C ALA A 134 6.17 -32.89 -45.83
N HIS A 135 5.99 -33.68 -44.76
CA HIS A 135 7.04 -34.44 -44.11
C HIS A 135 6.51 -35.79 -43.58
N PRO A 136 6.24 -36.76 -44.47
CA PRO A 136 5.54 -38.01 -44.13
C PRO A 136 6.35 -38.96 -43.25
N VAL A 137 7.68 -38.92 -43.30
CA VAL A 137 8.56 -39.78 -42.50
C VAL A 137 9.28 -38.93 -41.44
N PRO A 138 8.98 -39.08 -40.14
CA PRO A 138 9.60 -38.26 -39.09
C PRO A 138 11.06 -38.66 -38.83
N THR A 139 11.87 -37.70 -38.39
CA THR A 139 13.23 -37.95 -37.91
C THR A 139 13.22 -38.69 -36.58
N ARG A 140 14.27 -39.47 -36.28
CA ARG A 140 14.43 -40.19 -35.01
C ARG A 140 15.45 -39.56 -34.04
N THR A 141 15.99 -38.39 -34.39
CA THR A 141 16.91 -37.64 -33.54
C THR A 141 16.23 -37.26 -32.24
N SER A 142 16.79 -37.65 -31.10
CA SER A 142 16.21 -37.38 -29.78
C SER A 142 16.94 -36.30 -28.98
N HIS A 143 18.18 -35.99 -29.32
CA HIS A 143 19.00 -35.02 -28.59
C HIS A 143 20.00 -34.33 -29.52
N ASN A 144 20.42 -33.14 -29.11
CA ASN A 144 21.52 -32.41 -29.70
C ASN A 144 22.13 -31.53 -28.62
N THR A 145 23.22 -32.01 -28.00
CA THR A 145 23.91 -31.35 -26.90
C THR A 145 24.30 -29.90 -27.22
N THR A 146 24.64 -29.60 -28.48
CA THR A 146 25.03 -28.22 -28.86
C THR A 146 23.83 -27.28 -28.75
N ILE A 147 22.67 -27.68 -29.26
CA ILE A 147 21.44 -26.86 -29.18
C ILE A 147 20.97 -26.77 -27.72
N GLU A 148 21.05 -27.87 -26.97
CA GLU A 148 20.72 -27.92 -25.54
C GLU A 148 21.53 -26.93 -24.72
N VAL A 149 22.84 -26.85 -24.96
CA VAL A 149 23.70 -25.86 -24.29
C VAL A 149 23.30 -24.44 -24.69
N ILE A 150 23.03 -24.18 -25.98
CA ILE A 150 22.65 -22.84 -26.46
C ILE A 150 21.35 -22.37 -25.80
N TRP A 151 20.28 -23.17 -25.82
CA TRP A 151 18.99 -22.77 -25.24
C TRP A 151 19.01 -22.71 -23.72
N THR A 152 20.07 -23.20 -23.07
CA THR A 152 20.22 -23.13 -21.61
C THR A 152 21.02 -21.89 -21.23
N VAL A 153 22.16 -21.68 -21.90
CA VAL A 153 23.04 -20.54 -21.63
C VAL A 153 22.40 -19.21 -22.04
N VAL A 154 21.71 -19.16 -23.19
CA VAL A 154 21.10 -17.91 -23.67
C VAL A 154 20.05 -17.36 -22.69
N PRO A 155 19.06 -18.14 -22.19
CA PRO A 155 18.13 -17.65 -21.18
C PRO A 155 18.81 -17.23 -19.88
N VAL A 156 19.85 -17.93 -19.42
CA VAL A 156 20.61 -17.53 -18.23
C VAL A 156 21.25 -16.15 -18.43
N LEU A 157 21.86 -15.89 -19.59
CA LEU A 157 22.45 -14.58 -19.90
C LEU A 157 21.37 -13.48 -19.99
N ILE A 158 20.20 -13.78 -20.56
CA ILE A 158 19.06 -12.85 -20.59
C ILE A 158 18.62 -12.50 -19.17
N LEU A 159 18.48 -13.48 -18.26
CA LEU A 159 18.10 -13.24 -16.87
C LEU A 159 19.15 -12.42 -16.12
N VAL A 160 20.45 -12.67 -16.34
CA VAL A 160 21.53 -11.85 -15.75
C VAL A 160 21.45 -10.41 -16.26
N ALA A 161 21.21 -10.22 -17.56
CA ALA A 161 21.01 -8.89 -18.12
C ALA A 161 19.85 -8.21 -17.38
N ILE A 162 18.70 -8.89 -17.19
CA ILE A 162 17.52 -8.40 -16.44
C ILE A 162 17.82 -8.00 -15.01
N ALA A 163 18.55 -8.84 -14.29
CA ALA A 163 18.79 -8.68 -12.87
C ALA A 163 19.54 -7.38 -12.54
N ILE A 164 20.53 -6.98 -13.34
CA ILE A 164 21.41 -5.83 -13.04
C ILE A 164 20.64 -4.51 -12.88
N PRO A 165 19.90 -4.02 -13.89
CA PRO A 165 19.10 -2.80 -13.76
C PRO A 165 17.94 -2.98 -12.76
N SER A 166 17.32 -4.16 -12.69
CA SER A 166 16.23 -4.46 -11.76
C SER A 166 16.64 -4.28 -10.30
N ILE A 167 17.79 -4.82 -9.90
CA ILE A 167 18.32 -4.67 -8.54
C ILE A 167 18.67 -3.21 -8.22
N GLY A 168 19.13 -2.44 -9.23
CA GLY A 168 19.36 -1.00 -9.07
C GLY A 168 18.09 -0.24 -8.70
N LEU A 169 17.03 -0.44 -9.47
CA LEU A 169 15.71 0.15 -9.23
C LEU A 169 15.10 -0.30 -7.90
N LEU A 170 15.23 -1.59 -7.58
CA LEU A 170 14.77 -2.14 -6.30
C LEU A 170 15.46 -1.46 -5.12
N ARG A 171 16.78 -1.24 -5.20
CA ARG A 171 17.51 -0.53 -4.15
C ARG A 171 17.01 0.89 -3.97
N GLU A 172 16.72 1.61 -5.05
CA GLU A 172 16.17 2.98 -4.97
C GLU A 172 14.78 2.99 -4.30
N GLN A 173 13.93 2.03 -4.65
CA GLN A 173 12.60 1.89 -4.05
C GLN A 173 12.65 1.61 -2.54
N TYR A 174 13.61 0.80 -2.08
CA TYR A 174 13.74 0.42 -0.66
C TYR A 174 14.79 1.22 0.13
N SER A 175 15.43 2.22 -0.48
CA SER A 175 16.33 3.15 0.22
C SER A 175 15.58 4.42 0.57
N PHE A 176 15.19 4.55 1.83
CA PHE A 176 14.32 5.64 2.29
C PHE A 176 15.11 6.94 2.45
N PRO A 177 14.81 7.99 1.66
CA PRO A 177 15.35 9.31 1.93
C PRO A 177 14.76 9.86 3.23
N LYS A 178 15.43 10.89 3.79
CA LYS A 178 14.92 11.58 4.98
C LYS A 178 13.52 12.13 4.70
N ALA A 179 12.55 11.73 5.50
CA ALA A 179 11.17 12.17 5.37
C ALA A 179 11.00 13.64 5.79
N ASP A 180 10.23 14.39 5.00
CA ASP A 180 9.72 15.71 5.36
C ASP A 180 8.37 15.60 6.11
N VAL A 181 7.57 14.59 5.75
CA VAL A 181 6.27 14.27 6.37
C VAL A 181 6.14 12.77 6.55
N THR A 182 5.70 12.33 7.72
CA THR A 182 5.31 10.95 8.00
C THR A 182 3.80 10.82 8.12
N ILE A 183 3.23 9.82 7.46
CA ILE A 183 1.80 9.51 7.52
C ILE A 183 1.66 8.03 7.87
N LYS A 184 0.89 7.71 8.92
CA LYS A 184 0.52 6.33 9.21
C LYS A 184 -0.78 6.00 8.49
N VAL A 185 -0.76 4.93 7.71
CA VAL A 185 -1.88 4.40 6.94
C VAL A 185 -2.36 3.11 7.61
N ILE A 186 -3.64 3.05 7.94
CA ILE A 186 -4.23 1.92 8.64
C ILE A 186 -5.39 1.36 7.81
N GLY A 187 -5.27 0.11 7.37
CA GLY A 187 -6.35 -0.62 6.71
C GLY A 187 -7.38 -1.12 7.72
N ASN A 188 -8.66 -1.00 7.36
CA ASN A 188 -9.80 -1.53 8.11
C ASN A 188 -10.82 -2.10 7.11
N GLN A 189 -11.67 -3.05 7.51
CA GLN A 189 -12.80 -3.54 6.71
C GLN A 189 -13.97 -2.53 6.77
N TRP A 190 -14.28 -1.76 5.72
CA TRP A 190 -13.58 -1.55 4.44
C TRP A 190 -13.42 -0.06 4.20
N TYR A 191 -12.42 0.53 4.84
CA TYR A 191 -12.05 1.95 4.78
C TYR A 191 -10.59 2.14 5.22
N TRP A 192 -10.06 3.34 5.06
CA TRP A 192 -8.70 3.68 5.50
C TRP A 192 -8.73 4.74 6.59
N THR A 193 -7.87 4.59 7.60
CA THR A 193 -7.56 5.65 8.57
C THR A 193 -6.15 6.17 8.29
N TYR A 194 -5.98 7.49 8.34
CA TYR A 194 -4.69 8.14 8.15
C TYR A 194 -4.36 9.03 9.35
N GLN A 195 -3.19 8.82 9.96
CA GLN A 195 -2.69 9.63 11.08
C GLN A 195 -1.49 10.46 10.62
N TYR A 196 -1.41 11.71 11.08
CA TYR A 196 -0.32 12.64 10.77
C TYR A 196 0.51 12.96 12.02
N PRO A 197 1.38 12.04 12.48
CA PRO A 197 2.09 12.16 13.74
C PRO A 197 3.02 13.38 13.80
N ASP A 198 3.62 13.77 12.68
CA ASP A 198 4.49 14.94 12.59
C ASP A 198 3.71 16.28 12.61
N ASN A 199 2.37 16.24 12.47
CA ASN A 199 1.53 17.42 12.27
C ASN A 199 0.47 17.62 13.36
N GLY A 200 0.73 17.17 14.58
CA GLY A 200 -0.22 17.25 15.70
C GLY A 200 -1.07 16.00 15.89
N ASP A 201 -0.69 14.88 15.26
CA ASP A 201 -1.24 13.54 15.49
C ASP A 201 -2.76 13.44 15.31
N PHE A 202 -3.31 14.28 14.43
CA PHE A 202 -4.72 14.18 14.06
C PHE A 202 -4.93 12.99 13.11
N GLU A 203 -6.16 12.48 13.14
CA GLU A 203 -6.59 11.37 12.29
C GLU A 203 -7.68 11.81 11.31
N ILE A 204 -7.68 11.19 10.14
CA ILE A 204 -8.79 11.25 9.19
C ILE A 204 -9.23 9.84 8.84
N VAL A 205 -10.54 9.66 8.66
CA VAL A 205 -11.15 8.41 8.20
C VAL A 205 -11.66 8.66 6.79
N SER A 206 -11.28 7.77 5.86
CA SER A 206 -11.58 7.87 4.44
C SER A 206 -12.44 6.68 3.99
N ASN A 207 -13.70 6.96 3.69
CA ASN A 207 -14.67 6.03 3.13
C ASN A 207 -14.93 6.34 1.66
N ILE A 208 -15.33 5.32 0.91
CA ILE A 208 -15.84 5.50 -0.45
C ILE A 208 -17.09 6.39 -0.46
N LEU A 209 -17.16 7.33 -1.41
CA LEU A 209 -18.40 8.07 -1.66
C LEU A 209 -19.39 7.20 -2.43
N LYS A 210 -20.63 7.20 -1.97
CA LYS A 210 -21.74 6.51 -2.65
C LYS A 210 -22.17 7.30 -3.89
N GLU A 211 -22.65 6.58 -4.90
CA GLU A 211 -23.24 7.21 -6.09
C GLU A 211 -24.55 7.93 -5.75
N PRO A 212 -24.94 9.02 -6.46
CA PRO A 212 -26.15 9.79 -6.16
C PRO A 212 -27.44 8.97 -6.09
N ASN A 213 -27.49 7.83 -6.81
CA ASN A 213 -28.66 6.96 -6.89
C ASN A 213 -28.56 5.72 -5.99
N ASP A 214 -27.59 5.66 -5.06
CA ASP A 214 -27.43 4.53 -4.15
C ASP A 214 -28.63 4.46 -3.17
N PRO A 215 -29.33 3.31 -3.08
CA PRO A 215 -30.53 3.17 -2.25
C PRO A 215 -30.26 3.26 -0.74
N THR A 216 -28.99 3.19 -0.33
CA THR A 216 -28.57 3.28 1.07
C THR A 216 -28.18 4.69 1.50
N LEU A 217 -28.30 5.70 0.62
CA LEU A 217 -28.11 7.10 0.95
C LEU A 217 -29.27 7.62 1.81
N LYS A 218 -28.93 8.28 2.91
CA LYS A 218 -29.90 8.96 3.78
C LYS A 218 -30.07 10.42 3.34
N PRO A 219 -31.23 11.05 3.63
CA PRO A 219 -31.40 12.47 3.39
C PRO A 219 -30.29 13.30 4.09
N GLY A 220 -29.57 14.10 3.31
CA GLY A 220 -28.45 14.91 3.80
C GLY A 220 -27.07 14.25 3.72
N ASP A 221 -26.98 12.97 3.38
CA ASP A 221 -25.69 12.32 3.12
C ASP A 221 -25.00 12.97 1.91
N ARG A 222 -23.68 13.19 2.02
CA ARG A 222 -22.86 13.55 0.86
C ARG A 222 -22.72 12.34 -0.05
N PHE A 223 -22.88 12.57 -1.35
CA PHE A 223 -22.68 11.59 -2.42
C PHE A 223 -21.58 12.05 -3.38
N ARG A 224 -21.12 11.13 -4.22
CA ARG A 224 -20.07 11.38 -5.22
C ARG A 224 -20.57 12.35 -6.30
N THR A 225 -19.74 13.34 -6.59
CA THR A 225 -19.83 14.21 -7.77
C THR A 225 -18.58 14.03 -8.64
N ASP A 226 -18.62 14.53 -9.88
CA ASP A 226 -17.46 14.46 -10.78
C ASP A 226 -16.25 15.27 -10.29
N LYS A 227 -16.46 16.22 -9.38
CA LYS A 227 -15.37 16.94 -8.70
C LYS A 227 -14.62 16.06 -7.70
N ASP A 228 -15.27 15.02 -7.19
CA ASP A 228 -14.68 14.12 -6.20
C ASP A 228 -13.80 13.07 -6.86
N GLY A 229 -14.17 12.66 -8.08
CA GLY A 229 -13.43 11.75 -8.93
C GLY A 229 -14.30 10.66 -9.54
N PRO A 230 -13.66 9.67 -10.20
CA PRO A 230 -14.36 8.60 -10.86
C PRO A 230 -15.16 7.72 -9.87
N PRO A 231 -16.22 7.04 -10.35
CA PRO A 231 -16.89 5.98 -9.59
C PRO A 231 -15.89 4.97 -9.02
N LEU A 232 -16.19 4.43 -7.84
CA LEU A 232 -15.36 3.47 -7.11
C LEU A 232 -13.98 3.96 -6.64
N LEU A 233 -13.57 5.19 -6.97
CA LEU A 233 -12.28 5.77 -6.58
C LEU A 233 -12.43 6.97 -5.63
N ALA A 234 -13.51 7.74 -5.77
CA ALA A 234 -13.76 8.91 -4.94
C ALA A 234 -14.06 8.55 -3.47
N VAL A 235 -13.48 9.34 -2.56
CA VAL A 235 -13.61 9.19 -1.11
C VAL A 235 -14.13 10.46 -0.46
N ASP A 236 -14.65 10.33 0.75
CA ASP A 236 -15.18 11.44 1.53
C ASP A 236 -14.06 12.41 2.00
N GLU A 237 -12.97 11.85 2.50
CA GLU A 237 -11.76 12.53 2.98
C GLU A 237 -10.53 11.98 2.24
N ARG A 238 -9.62 12.88 1.83
CA ARG A 238 -8.41 12.49 1.08
C ARG A 238 -7.18 12.58 1.96
N ILE A 239 -6.18 11.73 1.70
CA ILE A 239 -4.82 12.01 2.17
C ILE A 239 -4.35 13.28 1.47
N VAL A 240 -3.81 14.26 2.19
CA VAL A 240 -3.23 15.46 1.59
C VAL A 240 -1.74 15.49 1.86
N ILE A 241 -0.92 15.65 0.82
CA ILE A 241 0.53 15.66 0.92
C ILE A 241 1.16 16.89 0.23
N PRO A 242 2.29 17.41 0.74
CA PRO A 242 2.95 18.56 0.14
C PRO A 242 3.75 18.17 -1.12
N ALA A 243 3.57 18.92 -2.19
CA ALA A 243 4.30 18.77 -3.44
C ALA A 243 5.81 19.01 -3.24
N GLY A 244 6.64 18.22 -3.91
CA GLY A 244 8.10 18.35 -3.91
C GLY A 244 8.78 17.92 -2.61
N LYS A 245 8.04 17.30 -1.68
CA LYS A 245 8.53 16.80 -0.39
C LYS A 245 8.56 15.28 -0.37
N VAL A 246 9.46 14.73 0.45
CA VAL A 246 9.54 13.29 0.72
C VAL A 246 8.48 12.94 1.76
N VAL A 247 7.54 12.10 1.36
CA VAL A 247 6.49 11.58 2.25
C VAL A 247 6.80 10.12 2.55
N LYS A 248 6.93 9.79 3.84
CA LYS A 248 7.03 8.41 4.30
C LYS A 248 5.67 7.92 4.76
N PHE A 249 5.23 6.79 4.22
CA PHE A 249 4.04 6.08 4.67
C PHE A 249 4.46 4.91 5.56
N ILE A 250 3.89 4.86 6.76
CA ILE A 250 3.95 3.68 7.64
C ILE A 250 2.61 2.97 7.52
N VAL A 251 2.60 1.74 7.00
CA VAL A 251 1.38 1.03 6.58
C VAL A 251 1.17 -0.20 7.46
N THR A 252 -0.03 -0.32 8.04
CA THR A 252 -0.46 -1.42 8.91
C THR A 252 -1.96 -1.67 8.75
N SER A 253 -2.48 -2.71 9.39
CA SER A 253 -3.93 -2.97 9.48
C SER A 253 -4.37 -3.22 10.92
N ASN A 254 -5.64 -2.95 11.21
CA ASN A 254 -6.30 -3.29 12.47
C ASN A 254 -6.98 -4.67 12.46
N ASP A 255 -7.22 -5.26 11.28
CA ASP A 255 -8.03 -6.48 11.14
C ASP A 255 -7.38 -7.57 10.27
N VAL A 256 -7.61 -7.55 8.96
CA VAL A 256 -7.07 -8.49 7.97
C VAL A 256 -5.99 -7.82 7.13
N ILE A 257 -5.35 -8.56 6.24
CA ILE A 257 -4.39 -7.95 5.31
C ILE A 257 -5.14 -7.08 4.30
N HIS A 258 -4.64 -5.87 4.08
CA HIS A 258 -5.00 -4.99 2.96
C HIS A 258 -3.73 -4.62 2.19
N SER A 259 -3.83 -3.82 1.14
CA SER A 259 -2.62 -3.28 0.48
C SER A 259 -2.84 -1.86 0.00
N PHE A 260 -1.97 -0.96 0.46
CA PHE A 260 -2.00 0.45 0.12
C PHE A 260 -1.26 0.66 -1.20
N ALA A 261 -2.00 0.94 -2.27
CA ALA A 261 -1.44 1.07 -3.61
C ALA A 261 -1.95 2.31 -4.34
N VAL A 262 -1.02 3.12 -4.86
CA VAL A 262 -1.31 4.28 -5.72
C VAL A 262 -0.55 4.11 -7.04
N PRO A 263 -1.21 3.65 -8.12
CA PRO A 263 -0.53 3.27 -9.36
C PRO A 263 0.32 4.37 -10.00
N ALA A 264 -0.12 5.63 -9.96
CA ALA A 264 0.63 6.76 -10.51
C ALA A 264 1.93 7.07 -9.74
N PHE A 265 2.09 6.52 -8.53
CA PHE A 265 3.30 6.67 -7.71
C PHE A 265 4.24 5.48 -7.84
N TRP A 266 3.84 4.42 -8.54
CA TRP A 266 4.50 3.11 -8.53
C TRP A 266 4.69 2.54 -7.11
N SER A 267 3.78 2.90 -6.21
CA SER A 267 3.84 2.49 -4.81
C SER A 267 2.72 1.50 -4.52
N LYS A 268 3.09 0.39 -3.88
CA LYS A 268 2.21 -0.65 -3.36
C LYS A 268 2.91 -1.35 -2.22
N ILE A 269 2.25 -1.43 -1.07
CA ILE A 269 2.76 -2.16 0.08
C ILE A 269 1.61 -2.67 0.95
N ASP A 270 1.78 -3.88 1.49
CA ASP A 270 0.74 -4.52 2.25
C ASP A 270 0.60 -3.92 3.65
N ALA A 271 -0.64 -3.80 4.09
CA ALA A 271 -1.07 -3.40 5.41
C ALA A 271 -1.29 -4.68 6.23
N ASN A 272 -0.25 -5.13 6.93
CA ASN A 272 -0.26 -6.38 7.67
C ASN A 272 -0.60 -6.14 9.15
N PRO A 273 -1.61 -6.82 9.72
CA PRO A 273 -1.89 -6.74 11.15
C PRO A 273 -0.64 -7.13 11.98
N GLY A 274 -0.29 -6.30 12.97
CA GLY A 274 0.87 -6.54 13.84
C GLY A 274 2.24 -6.23 13.21
N GLN A 275 2.30 -5.65 12.00
CA GLN A 275 3.55 -5.21 11.37
C GLN A 275 3.44 -3.77 10.86
N LEU A 276 4.53 -3.01 11.02
CA LEU A 276 4.66 -1.68 10.45
C LEU A 276 5.53 -1.77 9.20
N ASN A 277 4.89 -1.79 8.03
CA ASN A 277 5.58 -1.69 6.76
C ASN A 277 5.85 -0.23 6.41
N GLU A 278 6.90 0.06 5.65
CA GLU A 278 7.22 1.42 5.22
C GLU A 278 7.32 1.51 3.70
N THR A 279 6.83 2.61 3.12
CA THR A 279 7.14 3.02 1.75
C THR A 279 7.31 4.53 1.69
N TRP A 280 7.86 5.06 0.60
CA TRP A 280 8.06 6.50 0.45
C TRP A 280 7.72 6.96 -0.97
N VAL A 281 7.32 8.22 -1.09
CA VAL A 281 7.11 8.88 -2.38
C VAL A 281 7.60 10.32 -2.34
N LYS A 282 7.96 10.85 -3.50
CA LYS A 282 8.12 12.28 -3.73
C LYS A 282 7.37 12.64 -5.02
N VAL A 283 6.37 13.51 -4.90
CA VAL A 283 5.50 13.90 -6.02
C VAL A 283 5.61 15.40 -6.20
N ASP A 284 6.15 15.84 -7.34
CA ASP A 284 6.38 17.28 -7.59
C ASP A 284 5.13 17.97 -8.17
N ARG A 285 4.26 17.21 -8.83
CA ARG A 285 3.09 17.74 -9.53
C ARG A 285 1.86 17.79 -8.61
N PRO A 286 1.30 18.96 -8.30
CA PRO A 286 0.01 19.06 -7.63
C PRO A 286 -1.11 18.40 -8.43
N GLY A 287 -2.07 17.78 -7.75
CA GLY A 287 -3.17 17.06 -8.37
C GLY A 287 -3.79 16.01 -7.44
N VAL A 288 -4.80 15.31 -7.95
CA VAL A 288 -5.48 14.22 -7.23
C VAL A 288 -5.09 12.90 -7.88
N TYR A 289 -4.68 11.94 -7.07
CA TYR A 289 -4.20 10.63 -7.50
C TYR A 289 -4.96 9.54 -6.75
N PHE A 290 -5.47 8.56 -7.48
CA PHE A 290 -6.32 7.51 -6.93
C PHE A 290 -5.60 6.17 -6.87
N GLY A 291 -6.03 5.36 -5.92
CA GLY A 291 -5.59 4.00 -5.67
C GLY A 291 -6.75 3.15 -5.20
N GLN A 292 -6.51 1.85 -5.05
CA GLN A 292 -7.47 0.90 -4.50
C GLN A 292 -6.73 -0.09 -3.59
N CYS A 293 -7.47 -0.67 -2.64
CA CYS A 293 -6.96 -1.82 -1.90
C CYS A 293 -6.53 -2.92 -2.88
N SER A 294 -5.31 -3.42 -2.71
CA SER A 294 -4.69 -4.37 -3.65
C SER A 294 -4.37 -5.74 -3.03
N GLU A 295 -4.99 -6.07 -1.90
CA GLU A 295 -4.94 -7.40 -1.28
C GLU A 295 -6.35 -7.81 -0.83
N LEU A 296 -6.75 -9.05 -1.10
CA LEU A 296 -8.12 -9.51 -0.90
C LEU A 296 -8.49 -9.48 0.60
N CYS A 297 -9.37 -8.55 0.98
CA CYS A 297 -9.71 -8.29 2.38
C CYS A 297 -11.19 -8.55 2.74
N GLY A 298 -11.92 -9.30 1.90
CA GLY A 298 -13.30 -9.74 2.15
C GLY A 298 -14.36 -9.09 1.25
N ALA A 299 -15.63 -9.14 1.68
CA ALA A 299 -16.80 -8.88 0.85
C ALA A 299 -16.82 -7.51 0.17
N ARG A 300 -16.27 -6.46 0.80
CA ARG A 300 -16.19 -5.12 0.21
C ARG A 300 -14.79 -4.69 -0.21
N HIS A 301 -13.91 -5.66 -0.51
CA HIS A 301 -12.54 -5.41 -1.00
C HIS A 301 -12.48 -4.36 -2.13
N GLY A 302 -13.42 -4.41 -3.10
CA GLY A 302 -13.50 -3.45 -4.20
C GLY A 302 -14.04 -2.06 -3.86
N TYR A 303 -14.41 -1.79 -2.60
CA TYR A 303 -15.12 -0.56 -2.18
C TYR A 303 -14.38 0.24 -1.09
N MET A 304 -13.05 0.11 -1.02
CA MET A 304 -12.21 0.89 -0.11
C MET A 304 -11.04 1.57 -0.86
N PRO A 305 -11.35 2.55 -1.73
CA PRO A 305 -10.35 3.22 -2.53
C PRO A 305 -9.47 4.16 -1.69
N ILE A 306 -8.43 4.64 -2.34
CA ILE A 306 -7.47 5.60 -1.81
C ILE A 306 -7.52 6.83 -2.71
N ALA A 307 -7.57 8.02 -2.12
CA ALA A 307 -7.34 9.26 -2.86
C ALA A 307 -6.29 10.11 -2.15
N VAL A 308 -5.29 10.53 -2.91
CA VAL A 308 -4.18 11.37 -2.47
C VAL A 308 -4.25 12.69 -3.21
N GLU A 309 -4.38 13.78 -2.48
CA GLU A 309 -4.28 15.14 -3.00
C GLU A 309 -2.88 15.69 -2.73
N VAL A 310 -2.16 15.98 -3.80
CA VAL A 310 -0.85 16.63 -3.74
C VAL A 310 -1.07 18.11 -3.93
N VAL A 311 -0.65 18.92 -2.96
CA VAL A 311 -0.86 20.37 -2.96
C VAL A 311 0.42 21.13 -2.69
N PRO A 312 0.51 22.42 -3.09
CA PRO A 312 1.62 23.27 -2.68
C PRO A 312 1.79 23.29 -1.14
N PRO A 313 3.02 23.40 -0.61
CA PRO A 313 3.30 23.34 0.83
C PRO A 313 2.46 24.30 1.69
N GLU A 314 2.14 25.49 1.17
CA GLU A 314 1.29 26.48 1.83
C GLU A 314 -0.17 26.02 1.96
N ARG A 315 -0.70 25.31 0.95
CA ARG A 315 -2.03 24.72 0.99
C ARG A 315 -2.07 23.50 1.91
N PHE A 316 -0.98 22.73 1.96
CA PHE A 316 -0.83 21.65 2.93
C PHE A 316 -0.86 22.19 4.37
N ALA A 317 -0.11 23.27 4.65
CA ALA A 317 -0.13 23.91 5.98
C ALA A 317 -1.51 24.43 6.38
N ALA A 318 -2.24 25.06 5.44
CA ALA A 318 -3.61 25.50 5.67
C ALA A 318 -4.57 24.32 5.91
N TRP A 319 -4.40 23.21 5.18
CA TRP A 319 -5.18 22.00 5.38
C TRP A 319 -4.92 21.39 6.76
N VAL A 320 -3.66 21.24 7.16
CA VAL A 320 -3.27 20.75 8.50
C VAL A 320 -3.93 21.60 9.60
N ALA A 321 -3.86 22.92 9.48
CA ALA A 321 -4.52 23.83 10.43
C ALA A 321 -6.05 23.65 10.46
N SER A 322 -6.68 23.42 9.31
CA SER A 322 -8.13 23.16 9.23
C SER A 322 -8.57 21.85 9.91
N LYS A 323 -7.63 20.91 10.09
CA LYS A 323 -7.85 19.65 10.83
C LYS A 323 -7.46 19.76 12.32
N GLY A 324 -7.10 20.95 12.80
CA GLY A 324 -6.63 21.18 14.17
C GLY A 324 -5.18 20.76 14.41
N GLY A 325 -4.44 20.40 13.35
CA GLY A 325 -3.03 20.06 13.41
C GLY A 325 -2.11 21.28 13.42
N THR A 326 -0.82 21.03 13.57
CA THR A 326 0.23 22.06 13.51
C THR A 326 1.32 21.67 12.53
N MET A 327 1.94 22.65 11.88
CA MET A 327 3.16 22.37 11.11
C MET A 327 4.33 22.23 12.08
N PRO A 328 5.21 21.23 11.92
CA PRO A 328 6.41 21.15 12.73
C PRO A 328 7.22 22.43 12.52
N GLY A 329 7.49 23.16 13.61
CA GLY A 329 8.39 24.31 13.57
C GLY A 329 9.79 23.89 13.09
N PRO A 330 10.70 24.83 12.78
CA PRO A 330 12.09 24.48 12.56
C PRO A 330 12.57 23.66 13.76
N LYS A 331 12.87 22.37 13.55
CA LYS A 331 13.48 21.55 14.60
C LYS A 331 14.74 22.31 15.02
N PRO A 332 14.90 22.68 16.31
CA PRO A 332 16.14 23.31 16.75
C PRO A 332 17.29 22.43 16.27
N VAL A 333 18.23 23.03 15.54
CA VAL A 333 19.49 22.35 15.24
C VAL A 333 20.03 21.98 16.61
N ALA A 334 20.17 20.67 16.89
CA ALA A 334 20.63 20.19 18.18
C ALA A 334 21.87 21.00 18.55
N ASN A 335 21.75 21.77 19.64
CA ASN A 335 22.84 22.62 20.07
C ASN A 335 24.01 21.66 20.39
N PRO A 336 25.17 21.79 19.74
CA PRO A 336 26.30 20.92 20.04
C PRO A 336 26.65 20.93 21.53
N ALA A 337 26.36 22.04 22.23
CA ALA A 337 26.53 22.16 23.68
C ALA A 337 25.54 21.32 24.50
N GLU A 338 24.30 21.09 24.03
CA GLU A 338 23.34 20.19 24.70
C GLU A 338 23.70 18.73 24.48
N THR A 339 24.15 18.37 23.28
CA THR A 339 24.69 17.04 23.00
C THR A 339 25.93 16.78 23.86
N LEU A 340 26.88 17.73 23.93
CA LEU A 340 28.08 17.64 24.78
C LEU A 340 27.76 17.59 26.28
N ARG A 341 26.70 18.25 26.75
CA ARG A 341 26.22 18.15 28.15
C ARG A 341 25.59 16.79 28.46
N ALA A 342 24.91 16.18 27.49
CA ALA A 342 24.29 14.86 27.66
C ALA A 342 25.35 13.73 27.75
N ILE A 343 26.45 13.83 27.00
CA ILE A 343 27.61 12.90 27.11
C ILE A 343 28.50 13.18 28.33
N ALA A 344 28.49 14.39 28.89
CA ALA A 344 29.30 14.74 30.06
C ALA A 344 28.65 14.41 31.41
N LYS A 345 27.42 13.88 31.45
CA LYS A 345 26.79 13.43 32.69
C LYS A 345 27.33 12.04 33.07
N PRO A 346 28.04 11.87 34.20
CA PRO A 346 28.49 10.55 34.63
C PRO A 346 27.29 9.65 34.91
N ALA A 347 27.34 8.40 34.44
CA ALA A 347 26.38 7.38 34.82
C ALA A 347 26.38 7.23 36.36
N ALA A 348 25.20 7.32 36.98
CA ALA A 348 25.06 7.03 38.39
C ALA A 348 25.48 5.57 38.65
N ALA A 349 26.36 5.38 39.64
CA ALA A 349 26.82 4.05 40.05
C ALA A 349 25.63 3.15 40.44
N PRO A 350 25.64 1.85 40.10
CA PRO A 350 24.59 0.94 40.52
C PRO A 350 24.59 0.81 42.04
N GLN A 351 23.45 1.10 42.66
CA GLN A 351 23.22 0.83 44.07
C GLN A 351 23.19 -0.70 44.28
N GLY A 352 23.87 -1.15 45.32
CA GLY A 352 24.18 -2.56 45.58
C GLY A 352 22.97 -3.47 45.61
N ALA A 353 23.15 -4.66 45.02
CA ALA A 353 22.22 -5.77 45.14
C ALA A 353 22.19 -6.30 46.58
N ALA A 354 21.00 -6.35 47.17
CA ALA A 354 20.75 -7.15 48.37
C ALA A 354 20.78 -8.65 48.00
N PRO A 355 21.26 -9.55 48.89
CA PRO A 355 21.31 -10.98 48.61
C PRO A 355 19.89 -11.57 48.53
N ALA A 356 19.63 -12.33 47.47
CA ALA A 356 18.38 -13.03 47.25
C ALA A 356 18.23 -14.22 48.22
N GLU A 357 17.11 -14.26 48.95
CA GLU A 357 16.64 -15.46 49.66
C GLU A 357 16.25 -16.54 48.64
N ALA A 358 16.67 -17.78 48.90
CA ALA A 358 16.37 -18.93 48.08
C ALA A 358 14.88 -19.33 48.21
N GLN A 359 14.12 -19.22 47.13
CA GLN A 359 12.80 -19.87 47.03
C GLN A 359 12.95 -21.35 46.63
N PRO A 360 12.21 -22.28 47.25
CA PRO A 360 12.24 -23.69 46.88
C PRO A 360 11.49 -23.94 45.55
N ASN A 361 12.07 -24.80 44.72
CA ASN A 361 11.54 -25.18 43.41
C ASN A 361 10.13 -25.83 43.50
N PRO A 362 9.23 -25.58 42.54
CA PRO A 362 7.97 -26.31 42.44
C PRO A 362 8.19 -27.76 41.95
N PRO A 363 7.33 -28.71 42.34
CA PRO A 363 7.47 -30.11 41.95
C PRO A 363 7.16 -30.36 40.47
N THR A 364 7.91 -31.27 39.88
CA THR A 364 7.82 -31.74 38.48
C THR A 364 6.50 -32.49 38.23
N PRO A 365 5.73 -32.19 37.16
CA PRO A 365 4.53 -32.96 36.83
C PRO A 365 4.88 -34.34 36.26
N SER A 366 4.10 -35.36 36.63
CA SER A 366 4.28 -36.75 36.20
C SER A 366 3.64 -37.03 34.82
N VAL A 367 4.00 -38.18 34.23
CA VAL A 367 3.79 -38.58 32.83
C VAL A 367 2.31 -38.85 32.46
N ALA A 368 1.34 -38.49 33.30
CA ALA A 368 -0.09 -38.77 33.06
C ALA A 368 -0.86 -37.67 32.31
N ASP A 369 -0.34 -36.44 32.17
CA ASP A 369 -1.09 -35.30 31.61
C ASP A 369 -0.81 -35.00 30.12
N ARG A 370 -0.15 -35.91 29.39
CA ARG A 370 0.19 -35.75 27.95
C ARG A 370 -0.84 -36.34 26.98
N ALA A 371 -2.12 -36.31 27.33
CA ALA A 371 -3.17 -36.73 26.40
C ALA A 371 -4.42 -35.87 26.57
N THR A 372 -4.44 -34.68 25.94
CA THR A 372 -5.62 -33.99 25.38
C THR A 372 -5.26 -32.54 25.02
N ALA A 373 -4.67 -32.32 23.85
CA ALA A 373 -4.64 -30.99 23.21
C ALA A 373 -4.17 -31.10 21.73
N GLN A 374 -4.91 -31.88 20.93
CA GLN A 374 -4.93 -31.73 19.47
C GLN A 374 -6.37 -31.98 19.02
N ASN A 375 -7.10 -30.88 18.81
CA ASN A 375 -8.12 -30.67 17.77
C ASN A 375 -8.46 -29.19 17.75
#